data_AF-A0A8J3KH66-F1
#
_entry.id   AF-A0A8J3KH66-F1
#
_cell.length_a   1.000
_cell.length_b   1.000
_cell.length_c   1.000
_cell.angle_alpha   90.00
_cell.angle_beta   90.00
_cell.angle_gamma   90.00
#
_symmetry.space_group_name_H-M   'P 1'
#
loop_
_entity.id
_entity.type
_entity.pdbx_description
1 polymer ?
#
loop_
_entity_poly.entity_id
_entity_poly.type
_entity_poly.pdbx_seq_one_letter_code
_entity_poly.pdbx_strand_id
1 'polypeptide(L)'
;MPHPQPRRTFFTWIPFEGAGGSATTYIDGYPRSQLVTTMLICLPLTGFSLPLIEEYYFRGFLLPRIAYLRWAAPVLNTVLFSVYHFWAPWTVLSKIVFMFPAVWLVWRKHDLRISIGMHPGTCLLMATIGTIAIILGVTP
;
A
#
# COMPACT_ATOMS: atom_id res chain seq x y z
N MET A 1 34.36 -17.24 -0.17
CA MET A 1 34.13 -15.94 -0.83
C MET A 1 33.96 -14.89 0.25
N PRO A 2 34.55 -13.69 0.14
CA PRO A 2 34.43 -12.65 1.17
C PRO A 2 33.00 -12.11 1.19
N HIS A 3 32.38 -12.06 2.36
CA HIS A 3 31.11 -11.37 2.53
C HIS A 3 31.31 -9.87 2.26
N PRO A 4 30.50 -9.23 1.40
CA PRO A 4 30.58 -7.79 1.19
C PRO A 4 30.31 -7.07 2.52
N GLN A 5 31.20 -6.14 2.88
CA GLN A 5 31.05 -5.29 4.05
C GLN A 5 29.72 -4.51 3.96
N PRO A 6 28.88 -4.50 5.00
CA PRO A 6 27.62 -3.77 4.97
C PRO A 6 27.90 -2.28 4.80
N ARG A 7 27.35 -1.69 3.72
CA ARG A 7 27.38 -0.23 3.53
C ARG A 7 26.72 0.41 4.75
N ARG A 8 27.35 1.43 5.34
CA ARG A 8 26.76 2.18 6.46
C ARG A 8 25.46 2.84 5.98
N THR A 9 24.33 2.27 6.37
CA THR A 9 23.01 2.86 6.15
C THR A 9 22.62 3.72 7.35
N PHE A 10 21.79 4.73 7.13
CA PHE A 10 21.34 5.64 8.20
C PHE A 10 20.40 4.96 9.22
N PHE A 11 19.79 3.83 8.85
CA PHE A 11 18.79 3.11 9.64
C PHE A 11 19.35 1.77 10.17
N THR A 12 20.41 1.83 10.98
CA THR A 12 21.08 0.63 11.54
C THR A 12 20.21 -0.18 12.50
N TRP A 13 19.14 0.40 13.03
CA TRP A 13 18.18 -0.23 13.95
C TRP A 13 16.98 -0.88 13.24
N ILE A 14 16.87 -0.73 11.91
CA ILE A 14 15.82 -1.39 11.12
C ILE A 14 16.46 -2.63 10.49
N PRO A 15 16.09 -3.86 10.91
CA PRO A 15 16.57 -5.06 10.25
C PRO A 15 16.02 -5.06 8.82
N PHE A 16 16.89 -4.79 7.84
CA PHE A 16 16.59 -4.96 6.41
C PHE A 16 16.65 -6.44 5.99
N GLU A 17 16.32 -7.35 6.91
CA GLU A 17 16.22 -8.78 6.61
C GLU A 17 15.04 -9.01 5.65
N GLY A 18 15.30 -9.65 4.50
CA GLY A 18 14.29 -9.94 3.47
C GLY A 18 14.12 -8.89 2.37
N ALA A 19 14.79 -7.74 2.45
CA ALA A 19 14.92 -6.81 1.33
C ALA A 19 16.00 -7.30 0.38
N GLY A 20 15.72 -8.35 -0.37
CA GLY A 20 16.62 -8.82 -1.41
C GLY A 20 16.84 -7.78 -2.52
N GLY A 21 17.61 -8.16 -3.54
CA GLY A 21 17.96 -7.25 -4.65
C GLY A 21 16.79 -6.87 -5.56
N SER A 22 15.61 -7.49 -5.40
CA SER A 22 14.42 -7.30 -6.22
C SER A 22 13.17 -7.11 -5.36
N ALA A 23 12.14 -6.51 -5.96
CA ALA A 23 10.78 -6.44 -5.42
C ALA A 23 10.11 -7.82 -5.26
N THR A 24 10.72 -8.91 -5.72
CA THR A 24 10.17 -10.27 -5.61
C THR A 24 10.99 -11.19 -4.71
N THR A 25 12.17 -10.80 -4.25
CA THR A 25 13.10 -11.74 -3.55
C THR A 25 12.50 -12.39 -2.29
N TYR A 26 11.47 -11.79 -1.68
CA TYR A 26 10.77 -12.37 -0.53
C TYR A 26 9.92 -13.61 -0.86
N ILE A 27 9.70 -13.94 -2.14
CA ILE A 27 9.00 -15.16 -2.57
C ILE A 27 9.96 -16.31 -2.91
N ASP A 28 11.26 -16.03 -2.97
CA ASP A 28 12.27 -17.03 -3.33
C ASP A 28 12.34 -18.15 -2.28
N GLY A 29 12.47 -19.39 -2.74
CA GLY A 29 12.58 -20.57 -1.88
C GLY A 29 11.26 -21.16 -1.39
N TYR A 30 10.11 -20.53 -1.68
CA TYR A 30 8.80 -21.09 -1.37
C TYR A 30 8.23 -21.95 -2.52
N PRO A 31 7.60 -23.11 -2.23
CA PRO A 31 6.85 -23.87 -3.22
C PRO A 31 5.75 -23.03 -3.87
N ARG A 32 5.58 -23.14 -5.21
CA ARG A 32 4.56 -22.40 -5.96
C ARG A 32 3.16 -22.59 -5.41
N SER A 33 2.81 -23.80 -4.96
CA SER A 33 1.50 -24.08 -4.35
C SER A 33 1.25 -23.23 -3.11
N GLN A 34 2.23 -23.06 -2.24
CA GLN A 34 2.13 -22.21 -1.05
C GLN A 34 1.95 -20.74 -1.44
N LEU A 35 2.72 -20.26 -2.42
CA LEU A 35 2.59 -18.89 -2.93
C LEU A 35 1.19 -18.63 -3.50
N VAL A 36 0.68 -19.52 -4.35
CA VAL A 36 -0.66 -19.40 -4.92
C VAL A 36 -1.74 -19.43 -3.83
N THR A 37 -1.66 -20.36 -2.88
CA THR A 37 -2.62 -20.43 -1.76
C THR A 37 -2.61 -19.15 -0.93
N THR A 38 -1.44 -18.65 -0.55
CA THR A 38 -1.31 -17.39 0.19
C THR A 38 -1.87 -16.22 -0.60
N MET A 39 -1.55 -16.10 -1.89
CA MET A 39 -2.06 -15.03 -2.74
C MET A 39 -3.59 -15.06 -2.87
N LEU A 40 -4.20 -16.25 -3.03
CA LEU A 40 -5.66 -16.39 -3.10
C LEU A 40 -6.36 -15.99 -1.79
N ILE A 41 -5.73 -16.23 -0.63
CA ILE A 41 -6.24 -15.78 0.67
C ILE A 41 -6.05 -14.25 0.82
N CYS A 42 -4.87 -13.75 0.46
CA CYS A 42 -4.53 -12.33 0.56
C CYS A 42 -5.33 -11.45 -0.40
N LEU A 43 -5.75 -11.97 -1.56
CA LEU A 43 -6.45 -11.21 -2.59
C LEU A 43 -7.73 -10.51 -2.08
N PRO A 44 -8.73 -11.21 -1.50
CA PRO A 44 -9.91 -10.54 -0.96
C PRO A 44 -9.61 -9.70 0.30
N LEU A 45 -8.65 -10.14 1.13
CA LEU A 45 -8.36 -9.49 2.40
C LEU A 45 -7.52 -8.22 2.21
N THR A 46 -6.28 -8.39 1.76
CA THR A 46 -5.30 -7.31 1.58
C THR A 46 -5.46 -6.58 0.25
N GLY A 47 -5.88 -7.29 -0.80
CA GLY A 47 -6.08 -6.69 -2.12
C GLY A 47 -7.31 -5.78 -2.19
N PHE A 48 -8.31 -5.98 -1.32
CA PHE A 48 -9.54 -5.19 -1.38
C PHE A 48 -10.13 -4.79 -0.02
N SER A 49 -10.36 -5.73 0.89
CA SER A 49 -11.15 -5.46 2.11
C SER A 49 -10.47 -4.47 3.07
N LEU A 50 -9.17 -4.65 3.33
CA LEU A 50 -8.39 -3.73 4.17
C LEU A 50 -8.32 -2.31 3.58
N PRO A 51 -7.90 -2.09 2.31
CA PRO A 51 -7.89 -0.74 1.74
C PRO A 51 -9.30 -0.14 1.64
N LEU A 52 -10.36 -0.95 1.49
CA LEU A 52 -11.74 -0.47 1.54
C LEU A 52 -12.14 0.04 2.93
N ILE A 53 -11.77 -0.67 4.00
CA ILE A 53 -11.97 -0.22 5.39
C ILE A 53 -11.25 1.11 5.62
N GLU A 54 -10.04 1.25 5.11
CA GLU A 54 -9.28 2.51 5.18
C GLU A 54 -10.02 3.66 4.48
N GLU A 55 -10.60 3.43 3.30
CA GLU A 55 -11.41 4.44 2.62
C GLU A 55 -12.65 4.84 3.41
N TYR A 56 -13.38 3.88 3.99
CA TYR A 56 -14.51 4.18 4.86
C TYR A 56 -14.12 4.99 6.09
N TYR A 57 -13.00 4.65 6.72
CA TYR A 57 -12.53 5.39 7.89
C TYR A 57 -12.01 6.79 7.52
N PHE A 58 -11.04 6.89 6.62
CA PHE A 58 -10.37 8.15 6.33
C PHE A 58 -11.24 9.10 5.52
N ARG A 59 -11.89 8.64 4.45
CA ARG A 59 -12.69 9.51 3.58
C ARG A 59 -14.17 9.49 3.92
N GLY A 60 -14.71 8.34 4.33
CA GLY A 60 -16.12 8.21 4.71
C GLY A 60 -16.43 8.83 6.09
N PHE A 61 -15.56 8.62 7.07
CA PHE A 61 -15.80 9.04 8.46
C PHE A 61 -15.00 10.28 8.88
N LEU A 62 -13.67 10.28 8.70
CA LEU A 62 -12.79 11.32 9.22
C LEU A 62 -12.85 12.61 8.40
N LEU A 63 -12.72 12.52 7.07
CA LEU A 63 -12.67 13.70 6.18
C LEU A 63 -13.88 14.65 6.35
N PRO A 64 -15.14 14.17 6.46
CA PRO A 64 -16.28 15.04 6.73
C PRO A 64 -16.21 15.74 8.09
N ARG A 65 -15.65 15.08 9.11
CA ARG A 65 -15.54 15.62 10.47
C ARG A 65 -14.49 16.72 10.61
N ILE A 66 -13.48 16.71 9.75
CA ILE A 66 -12.46 17.76 9.67
C ILE A 66 -12.73 18.77 8.55
N ALA A 67 -13.90 18.72 7.89
CA ALA A 67 -14.22 19.58 6.76
C ALA A 67 -14.23 21.09 7.10
N TYR A 68 -14.39 21.45 8.38
CA TYR A 68 -14.27 22.83 8.86
C TYR A 68 -12.88 23.45 8.60
N LEU A 69 -11.86 22.62 8.36
CA LEU A 69 -10.50 23.05 7.96
C LEU A 69 -10.41 23.47 6.48
N ARG A 70 -11.49 23.38 5.71
CA ARG A 70 -11.56 23.77 4.29
C ARG A 70 -10.47 23.07 3.48
N TRP A 71 -9.61 23.82 2.79
CA TRP A 71 -8.54 23.28 1.94
C TRP A 71 -7.48 22.48 2.72
N ALA A 72 -7.34 22.73 4.03
CA ALA A 72 -6.42 21.96 4.87
C ALA A 72 -7.00 20.58 5.25
N ALA A 73 -8.31 20.35 5.11
CA ALA A 73 -8.94 19.06 5.39
C ALA A 73 -8.37 17.90 4.55
N PRO A 74 -8.33 17.98 3.19
CA PRO A 74 -7.73 16.90 2.39
C PRO A 74 -6.22 16.75 2.62
N VAL A 75 -5.50 17.83 2.95
CA VAL A 75 -4.06 17.78 3.28
C VAL A 75 -3.85 16.99 4.56
N LEU A 76 -4.53 17.38 5.65
CA LEU A 76 -4.43 16.71 6.95
C LEU A 76 -4.86 15.25 6.85
N ASN A 77 -5.96 14.96 6.14
CA ASN A 77 -6.41 13.59 5.93
C ASN A 77 -5.36 12.72 5.23
N THR A 78 -4.72 13.25 4.19
CA THR A 78 -3.66 12.55 3.44
C THR A 78 -2.44 12.28 4.33
N VAL A 79 -2.04 13.27 5.14
CA VAL A 79 -0.92 13.12 6.08
C VAL A 79 -1.23 12.05 7.13
N LEU A 80 -2.42 12.10 7.75
CA LEU A 80 -2.84 11.11 8.74
C LEU A 80 -2.91 9.70 8.15
N PHE A 81 -3.45 9.54 6.94
CA PHE A 81 -3.45 8.27 6.20
C PHE A 81 -2.02 7.76 5.95
N SER A 82 -1.11 8.66 5.58
CA SER A 82 0.27 8.28 5.26
C SER A 82 1.05 7.91 6.52
N VAL A 83 0.85 8.61 7.63
CA VAL A 83 1.47 8.32 8.94
C VAL A 83 0.88 7.07 9.59
N TYR A 84 -0.38 6.72 9.31
CA TYR A 84 -0.93 5.41 9.70
C TYR A 84 -0.08 4.23 9.16
N HIS A 85 0.66 4.44 8.07
CA HIS A 85 1.57 3.46 7.46
C HIS A 85 3.04 3.60 7.88
N PHE A 86 3.32 4.22 9.04
CA PHE A 86 4.70 4.47 9.48
C PHE A 86 5.51 3.19 9.75
N TRP A 87 4.86 2.02 9.80
CA TRP A 87 5.54 0.71 9.84
C TRP A 87 6.43 0.47 8.60
N ALA A 88 6.14 1.13 7.48
CA ALA A 88 6.96 1.17 6.28
C ALA A 88 7.33 2.63 5.96
N PRO A 89 8.26 3.25 6.72
CA PRO A 89 8.46 4.70 6.73
C PRO A 89 8.88 5.27 5.37
N TRP A 90 9.64 4.51 4.58
CA TRP A 90 10.03 4.88 3.21
C TRP A 90 8.84 5.04 2.24
N THR A 91 7.67 4.48 2.58
CA THR A 91 6.45 4.61 1.77
C THR A 91 5.59 5.82 2.11
N VAL A 92 5.90 6.54 3.19
CA VAL A 92 5.08 7.68 3.65
C VAL A 92 5.04 8.77 2.59
N LEU A 93 6.19 9.13 2.01
CA LEU A 93 6.27 10.18 0.99
C LEU A 93 5.49 9.80 -0.28
N SER A 94 5.62 8.56 -0.75
CA SER A 94 4.88 8.11 -1.93
C SER A 94 3.37 8.10 -1.67
N LYS A 95 2.92 7.66 -0.49
CA LYS A 95 1.50 7.72 -0.10
C LYS A 95 0.96 9.14 -0.09
N ILE A 96 1.71 10.13 0.40
CA ILE A 96 1.27 11.53 0.35
C ILE A 96 1.03 11.95 -1.10
N VAL A 97 2.00 11.72 -1.98
CA VAL A 97 1.93 12.16 -3.38
C VAL A 97 0.80 11.45 -4.14
N PHE A 98 0.69 10.13 -4.03
CA PHE A 98 -0.27 9.35 -4.82
C PHE A 98 -1.69 9.37 -4.25
N MET A 99 -1.88 9.50 -2.94
CA MET A 99 -3.22 9.55 -2.33
C MET A 99 -3.85 10.93 -2.39
N PHE A 100 -3.05 12.01 -2.35
CA PHE A 100 -3.58 13.37 -2.29
C PHE A 100 -4.59 13.69 -3.40
N PRO A 101 -4.36 13.37 -4.69
CA PRO A 101 -5.33 13.67 -5.76
C PRO A 101 -6.70 13.05 -5.52
N ALA A 102 -6.76 11.79 -5.06
CA ALA A 102 -8.03 11.13 -4.77
C ALA A 102 -8.72 11.71 -3.53
N VAL A 103 -7.96 11.98 -2.46
CA VAL A 103 -8.50 12.62 -1.24
C VAL A 103 -9.10 13.99 -1.58
N TRP A 104 -8.38 14.78 -2.38
CA TRP A 104 -8.83 16.08 -2.84
C TRP A 104 -10.08 15.97 -3.71
N LEU A 105 -10.15 15.01 -4.63
CA LEU A 105 -11.34 14.78 -5.45
C LEU A 105 -12.55 14.35 -4.62
N VAL A 106 -12.39 13.46 -3.63
CA VAL A 106 -13.47 13.10 -2.70
C VAL A 106 -13.95 14.32 -1.95
N TRP A 107 -13.05 15.15 -1.43
CA TRP A 107 -13.41 16.38 -0.72
C TRP A 107 -14.16 17.37 -1.63
N ARG A 108 -13.76 17.50 -2.90
CA ARG A 108 -14.37 18.42 -3.87
C ARG A 108 -15.69 17.92 -4.46
N LYS A 109 -15.83 16.62 -4.66
CA LYS A 109 -16.95 16.00 -5.38
C LYS A 109 -17.95 15.31 -4.45
N HIS A 110 -17.59 15.15 -3.17
CA HIS A 110 -18.37 14.43 -2.17
C HIS A 110 -18.72 13.00 -2.61
N ASP A 111 -17.82 12.37 -3.37
CA ASP A 111 -18.02 11.02 -3.90
C ASP A 111 -16.87 10.10 -3.48
N LEU A 112 -17.16 9.23 -2.51
CA LEU A 112 -16.21 8.23 -2.00
C LEU A 112 -15.78 7.22 -3.06
N ARG A 113 -16.62 6.96 -4.08
CA ARG A 113 -16.37 5.94 -5.11
C ARG A 113 -15.11 6.24 -5.91
N ILE A 114 -14.75 7.52 -6.06
CA ILE A 114 -13.52 7.96 -6.73
C ILE A 114 -12.30 7.35 -6.03
N SER A 115 -12.22 7.47 -4.71
CA SER A 115 -11.09 6.98 -3.93
C SER A 115 -11.16 5.47 -3.74
N ILE A 116 -12.35 4.86 -3.70
CA ILE A 116 -12.49 3.39 -3.76
C ILE A 116 -11.95 2.83 -5.09
N GLY A 117 -12.30 3.45 -6.22
CA GLY A 117 -11.79 3.02 -7.53
C GLY A 117 -10.27 3.15 -7.64
N MET A 118 -9.71 4.25 -7.12
CA MET A 118 -8.26 4.46 -7.13
C MET A 118 -7.53 3.53 -6.16
N HIS A 119 -7.90 3.53 -4.87
CA HIS A 119 -7.12 2.88 -3.84
C HIS A 119 -7.37 1.37 -3.76
N PRO A 120 -8.49 0.87 -3.18
CA PRO A 120 -8.75 -0.58 -3.17
C PRO A 120 -8.88 -1.16 -4.58
N GLY A 121 -9.34 -0.40 -5.58
CA GLY A 121 -9.37 -0.85 -6.97
C GLY A 121 -7.98 -1.13 -7.55
N THR A 122 -7.00 -0.24 -7.35
CA THR A 122 -5.61 -0.48 -7.80
C THR A 122 -4.95 -1.58 -6.99
N CYS A 123 -5.20 -1.66 -5.67
CA CYS A 123 -4.70 -2.76 -4.84
C CYS A 123 -5.19 -4.12 -5.36
N LEU A 124 -6.49 -4.23 -5.69
CA LEU A 124 -7.08 -5.46 -6.20
C LEU A 124 -6.52 -5.81 -7.59
N LEU A 125 -6.39 -4.82 -8.47
CA LEU A 125 -5.83 -5.00 -9.80
C LEU A 125 -4.39 -5.54 -9.72
N MET A 126 -3.53 -4.90 -8.91
CA MET A 126 -2.12 -5.29 -8.77
C MET A 126 -1.98 -6.66 -8.11
N ALA A 127 -2.76 -6.93 -7.06
CA ALA A 127 -2.77 -8.25 -6.41
C ALA A 127 -3.24 -9.36 -7.37
N THR A 128 -4.25 -9.07 -8.22
CA THR A 128 -4.73 -10.02 -9.23
C THR A 128 -3.65 -10.30 -10.28
N ILE A 129 -3.00 -9.27 -10.82
CA ILE A 129 -1.91 -9.42 -11.80
C ILE A 129 -0.76 -10.24 -11.20
N GLY A 130 -0.33 -9.92 -9.97
CA GLY A 130 0.72 -10.66 -9.28
C GLY A 130 0.36 -12.13 -9.05
N THR A 131 -0.89 -12.39 -8.64
CA THR A 131 -1.41 -13.76 -8.45
C THR A 131 -1.39 -14.54 -9.76
N ILE A 132 -1.87 -13.94 -10.86
CA ILE A 132 -1.84 -14.56 -12.20
C ILE A 132 -0.41 -14.82 -12.65
N ALA A 133 0.52 -13.87 -12.43
CA ALA A 133 1.92 -14.04 -12.78
C ALA A 133 2.56 -15.25 -12.07
N ILE A 134 2.27 -15.44 -10.78
CA ILE A 134 2.74 -16.59 -10.00
C ILE A 134 2.13 -17.90 -10.51
N ILE A 135 0.82 -17.91 -10.83
CA ILE A 135 0.13 -19.09 -11.39
C ILE A 135 0.76 -19.51 -12.71
N LEU A 136 1.03 -18.54 -13.60
CA LEU A 136 1.63 -18.78 -14.92
C LEU A 136 3.14 -19.05 -14.86
N GLY A 137 3.78 -18.83 -13.71
CA GLY A 137 5.22 -19.00 -13.55
C GLY A 137 6.06 -17.97 -14.32
N VAL A 138 5.50 -16.77 -14.55
CA VAL A 138 6.16 -15.66 -15.26
C VAL A 138 6.76 -14.62 -14.30
N THR A 139 6.90 -14.96 -13.02
CA THR A 139 7.65 -14.15 -12.06
C THR A 139 9.15 -14.23 -12.39
N PRO A 140 9.88 -13.10 -12.39
CA PRO A 140 11.32 -13.10 -12.57
C PRO A 140 12.04 -13.84 -11.43
#